data_AF-A0A7X7D925-F1
#
_entry.id   AF-A0A7X7D925-F1
#
_cell.length_a   1.000
_cell.length_b   1.000
_cell.length_c   1.000
_cell.angle_alpha   90.00
_cell.angle_beta   90.00
_cell.angle_gamma   90.00
#
_symmetry.space_group_name_H-M   'P 1'
#
loop_
_entity.id
_entity.type
_entity.pdbx_description
1 polymer ?
#
loop_
_entity_poly.entity_id
_entity_poly.type
_entity_poly.pdbx_seq_one_letter_code
_entity_poly.pdbx_strand_id
1 'polypeptide(L)'
;EFWPYLRDPVTLARPWAIPGTPGLEHRIGGIEKADGTGNISYDPENHERMVRLRADKVAGIARDIPPVMVTGDVDDAELLAVGWGSTWGAIDGAMNRCRKRGHKVAHAHLTHLNPFPANLGEVLAKYPRVVVPEMNLGQLSHLIRSQYLVDARPVNKVQGTPFTAGELEAAFLKEIEQ
;
A
#
# COMPACT_ATOMS: atom_id res chain seq x y z
N GLU A 1 -24.30 30.99 2.55
CA GLU A 1 -23.03 30.89 1.79
C GLU A 1 -22.58 29.44 1.81
N PHE A 2 -22.18 28.87 0.67
CA PHE A 2 -21.71 27.48 0.59
C PHE A 2 -20.21 27.39 0.92
N TRP A 3 -19.82 26.44 1.78
CA TRP A 3 -18.43 26.28 2.26
C TRP A 3 -17.80 25.00 1.66
N PRO A 4 -17.26 25.08 0.43
CA PRO A 4 -16.79 23.92 -0.35
C PRO A 4 -15.58 23.18 0.21
N TYR A 5 -14.90 23.75 1.21
CA TYR A 5 -13.74 23.14 1.88
C TYR A 5 -14.03 22.74 3.33
N LEU A 6 -15.28 22.85 3.78
CA LEU A 6 -15.72 22.27 5.03
C LEU A 6 -15.47 20.74 5.00
N ARG A 7 -14.95 20.22 6.10
CA ARG A 7 -14.53 18.82 6.20
C ARG A 7 -15.49 18.03 7.06
N ASP A 8 -15.88 16.85 6.59
CA ASP A 8 -16.51 15.85 7.44
C ASP A 8 -15.51 15.43 8.54
N PRO A 9 -15.91 15.42 9.83
CA PRO A 9 -14.98 15.23 10.94
C PRO A 9 -14.36 13.82 11.00
N VAL A 10 -14.96 12.83 10.33
CA VAL A 10 -14.51 11.43 10.34
C VAL A 10 -13.66 11.13 9.11
N THR A 11 -14.20 11.45 7.94
CA THR A 11 -13.62 11.09 6.64
C THR A 11 -12.73 12.18 6.06
N LEU A 12 -12.82 13.42 6.57
CA LEU A 12 -12.16 14.61 6.01
C LEU A 12 -12.52 14.88 4.54
N ALA A 13 -13.60 14.27 4.05
CA ALA A 13 -14.16 14.55 2.74
C ALA A 13 -14.76 15.96 2.72
N ARG A 14 -14.80 16.55 1.53
CA ARG A 14 -15.46 17.83 1.28
C ARG A 14 -16.85 17.55 0.72
N PRO A 15 -17.84 18.44 0.94
CA PRO A 15 -19.08 18.37 0.20
C PRO A 15 -18.81 18.54 -1.29
N TRP A 16 -19.53 17.80 -2.12
CA TRP A 16 -19.54 17.98 -3.57
C TRP A 16 -20.79 18.74 -3.95
N ALA A 17 -20.63 19.78 -4.75
CA ALA A 17 -21.74 20.52 -5.34
C ALA A 17 -21.76 20.25 -6.85
N ILE A 18 -22.93 19.87 -7.36
CA ILE A 18 -23.13 19.62 -8.78
C ILE A 18 -23.12 20.98 -9.50
N PRO A 19 -22.31 21.17 -10.56
CA PRO A 19 -22.30 22.42 -11.32
C PRO A 19 -23.70 22.82 -11.80
N GLY A 20 -24.04 24.11 -11.65
CA GLY A 20 -25.36 24.65 -12.00
C GLY A 20 -26.40 24.60 -10.88
N THR A 21 -26.07 24.07 -9.70
CA THR A 21 -26.97 24.09 -8.54
C THR A 21 -27.05 25.50 -7.91
N PRO A 22 -28.23 26.15 -7.86
CA PRO A 22 -28.36 27.47 -7.26
C PRO A 22 -27.95 27.50 -5.78
N GLY A 23 -27.24 28.54 -5.35
CA GLY A 23 -26.82 28.74 -3.96
C GLY A 23 -25.58 27.94 -3.53
N LEU A 24 -25.00 27.15 -4.44
CA LEU A 24 -23.76 26.41 -4.24
C LEU A 24 -22.63 26.94 -5.12
N GLU A 25 -22.67 28.21 -5.51
CA GLU A 25 -21.63 28.84 -6.32
C GLU A 25 -20.31 28.88 -5.54
N HIS A 26 -19.24 28.35 -6.13
CA HIS A 26 -17.93 28.29 -5.50
C HIS A 26 -16.80 28.13 -6.52
N ARG A 27 -15.55 28.22 -6.06
CA ARG A 27 -14.35 28.07 -6.91
C ARG A 27 -13.51 26.88 -6.46
N ILE A 28 -13.26 25.96 -7.39
CA ILE A 28 -12.25 24.90 -7.25
C ILE A 28 -11.06 25.27 -8.14
N GLY A 29 -9.84 24.98 -7.71
CA GLY A 29 -8.64 25.22 -8.50
C GLY A 29 -7.38 24.66 -7.83
N GLY A 30 -6.25 24.74 -8.52
CA GLY A 30 -4.97 24.19 -8.03
C GLY A 30 -4.21 25.07 -7.03
N ILE A 31 -4.59 26.35 -6.89
CA ILE A 31 -4.01 27.25 -5.88
C ILE A 31 -4.58 26.89 -4.51
N GLU A 32 -3.74 26.99 -3.47
CA GLU A 32 -4.13 26.72 -2.08
C GLU A 32 -5.38 27.50 -1.67
N LYS A 33 -6.24 26.82 -0.92
CA LYS A 33 -7.54 27.35 -0.49
C LYS A 33 -7.61 27.48 1.02
N ALA A 34 -8.31 28.52 1.48
CA ALA A 34 -8.70 28.68 2.86
C ALA A 34 -9.57 27.50 3.31
N ASP A 35 -9.32 26.99 4.51
CA ASP A 35 -10.19 26.00 5.14
C ASP A 35 -11.63 26.52 5.29
N GLY A 36 -12.61 25.64 5.08
CA GLY A 36 -14.03 26.02 5.03
C GLY A 36 -14.41 26.74 3.73
N THR A 37 -14.09 28.04 3.63
CA THR A 37 -14.62 28.94 2.59
C THR A 37 -14.17 28.61 1.16
N GLY A 38 -12.96 28.05 0.98
CA GLY A 38 -12.43 27.74 -0.35
C GLY A 38 -11.89 28.93 -1.15
N ASN A 39 -11.76 30.11 -0.54
CA ASN A 39 -11.10 31.27 -1.15
C ASN A 39 -9.59 31.02 -1.30
N ILE A 40 -8.93 31.76 -2.20
CA ILE A 40 -7.47 31.64 -2.34
C ILE A 40 -6.83 32.10 -1.01
N SER A 41 -5.87 31.32 -0.52
CA SER A 41 -5.10 31.66 0.68
C SER A 41 -3.61 31.52 0.42
N TYR A 42 -2.85 32.50 0.92
CA TYR A 42 -1.39 32.48 0.99
C TYR A 42 -0.89 32.42 2.45
N ASP A 43 -1.81 32.24 3.39
CA ASP A 43 -1.49 32.16 4.81
C ASP A 43 -0.69 30.86 5.09
N PRO A 44 0.50 30.95 5.73
CA PRO A 44 1.35 29.78 5.98
C PRO A 44 0.70 28.72 6.85
N GLU A 45 0.00 29.12 7.92
CA GLU A 45 -0.64 28.18 8.85
C GLU A 45 -1.80 27.44 8.17
N ASN A 46 -2.58 28.15 7.34
CA ASN A 46 -3.59 27.54 6.50
C ASN A 46 -2.96 26.52 5.54
N HIS A 47 -1.83 26.84 4.90
CA HIS A 47 -1.17 25.90 3.99
C HIS A 47 -0.75 24.61 4.73
N GLU A 48 -0.08 24.75 5.88
CA GLU A 48 0.31 23.61 6.73
C GLU A 48 -0.90 22.74 7.11
N ARG A 49 -1.97 23.39 7.61
CA ARG A 49 -3.22 22.71 7.98
C ARG A 49 -3.84 21.97 6.80
N MET A 50 -3.97 22.65 5.65
CA MET A 50 -4.62 22.08 4.47
C MET A 50 -3.82 20.94 3.85
N VAL A 51 -2.48 20.99 3.91
CA VAL A 51 -1.59 19.89 3.53
C VAL A 51 -1.84 18.68 4.43
N ARG A 52 -1.81 18.85 5.76
CA ARG A 52 -2.09 17.77 6.71
C ARG A 52 -3.47 17.17 6.52
N LEU A 53 -4.52 18.00 6.41
CA LEU A 53 -5.89 17.52 6.18
C LEU A 53 -6.03 16.66 4.92
N ARG A 54 -5.33 16.99 3.83
CA ARG A 54 -5.33 16.18 2.61
C ARG A 54 -4.58 14.86 2.79
N ALA A 55 -3.43 14.89 3.47
CA ALA A 55 -2.67 13.69 3.80
C ALA A 55 -3.46 12.76 4.72
N ASP A 56 -4.02 13.29 5.81
CA ASP A 56 -4.82 12.55 6.80
C ASP A 56 -6.08 11.96 6.17
N LYS A 57 -6.72 12.69 5.24
CA LYS A 57 -7.84 12.16 4.47
C LYS A 57 -7.45 10.89 3.71
N VAL A 58 -6.31 10.89 3.02
CA VAL A 58 -5.83 9.73 2.25
C VAL A 58 -5.42 8.61 3.19
N ALA A 59 -4.66 8.92 4.24
CA ALA A 59 -4.25 7.94 5.25
C ALA A 59 -5.45 7.27 5.94
N GLY A 60 -6.52 8.04 6.19
CA GLY A 60 -7.76 7.58 6.80
C GLY A 60 -8.49 6.48 6.01
N ILE A 61 -8.23 6.37 4.70
CA ILE A 61 -8.79 5.28 3.85
C ILE A 61 -8.37 3.90 4.38
N ALA A 62 -7.23 3.79 5.08
CA ALA A 62 -6.75 2.54 5.65
C ALA A 62 -7.77 1.87 6.59
N ARG A 63 -8.70 2.64 7.19
CA ARG A 63 -9.77 2.10 8.04
C ARG A 63 -10.81 1.29 7.27
N ASP A 64 -10.98 1.58 5.99
CA ASP A 64 -11.94 0.92 5.11
C ASP A 64 -11.28 -0.23 4.31
N ILE A 65 -9.94 -0.34 4.37
CA ILE A 65 -9.18 -1.39 3.68
C ILE A 65 -9.22 -2.67 4.52
N PRO A 66 -9.64 -3.82 3.95
CA PRO A 66 -9.58 -5.09 4.64
C PRO A 66 -8.15 -5.45 5.08
N PRO A 67 -7.97 -6.09 6.25
CA PRO A 67 -6.67 -6.60 6.67
C PRO A 67 -6.02 -7.47 5.60
N VAL A 68 -4.69 -7.40 5.47
CA VAL A 68 -3.96 -8.31 4.59
C VAL A 68 -4.12 -9.73 5.10
N MET A 69 -4.51 -10.64 4.20
CA MET A 69 -4.61 -12.07 4.46
C MET A 69 -3.31 -12.75 4.07
N VAL A 70 -2.89 -13.72 4.89
CA VAL A 70 -1.72 -14.55 4.61
C VAL A 70 -2.17 -15.99 4.37
N THR A 71 -1.59 -16.63 3.36
CA THR A 71 -1.80 -18.06 3.06
C THR A 71 -0.50 -18.84 3.23
N GLY A 72 -0.60 -20.18 3.30
CA GLY A 72 0.55 -21.07 3.50
C GLY A 72 0.75 -21.45 4.96
N ASP A 73 2.01 -21.56 5.39
CA ASP A 73 2.39 -21.94 6.75
C ASP A 73 2.38 -20.72 7.68
N VAL A 74 1.20 -20.12 7.89
CA VAL A 74 1.01 -18.79 8.51
C VAL A 74 1.64 -18.66 9.91
N ASP A 75 1.67 -19.74 10.68
CA ASP A 75 2.10 -19.72 12.07
C ASP A 75 3.61 -19.94 12.26
N ASP A 76 4.29 -20.55 11.29
CA ASP A 76 5.68 -21.02 11.44
C ASP A 76 6.50 -21.04 10.14
N ALA A 77 6.13 -20.22 9.16
CA ALA A 77 6.92 -20.05 7.94
C ALA A 77 8.29 -19.42 8.20
N GLU A 78 9.29 -19.92 7.48
CA GLU A 78 10.67 -19.44 7.45
C GLU A 78 10.85 -18.21 6.54
N LEU A 79 9.84 -17.94 5.69
CA LEU A 79 9.84 -16.88 4.70
C LEU A 79 8.41 -16.44 4.36
N LEU A 80 8.19 -15.13 4.33
CA LEU A 80 6.99 -14.49 3.77
C LEU A 80 7.31 -13.90 2.39
N ALA A 81 6.63 -14.38 1.35
CA ALA A 81 6.60 -13.71 0.05
C ALA A 81 5.51 -12.63 0.06
N VAL A 82 5.86 -11.39 -0.26
CA VAL A 82 4.92 -10.28 -0.40
C VAL A 82 4.78 -9.92 -1.86
N GLY A 83 3.64 -10.29 -2.45
CA GLY A 83 3.32 -10.05 -3.85
C GLY A 83 2.35 -8.89 -4.06
N TRP A 84 2.27 -8.42 -5.31
CA TRP A 84 1.24 -7.50 -5.77
C TRP A 84 1.02 -7.66 -7.28
N GLY A 85 -0.18 -7.36 -7.75
CA GLY A 85 -0.51 -7.46 -9.17
C GLY A 85 -0.33 -8.88 -9.73
N SER A 86 0.29 -9.00 -10.91
CA SER A 86 0.37 -10.27 -11.64
C SER A 86 1.35 -11.30 -11.07
N THR A 87 2.10 -10.97 -10.00
CA THR A 87 3.04 -11.94 -9.39
C THR A 87 2.35 -13.03 -8.57
N TRP A 88 1.06 -12.89 -8.27
CA TRP A 88 0.29 -13.82 -7.44
C TRP A 88 0.47 -15.29 -7.83
N GLY A 89 0.22 -15.63 -9.11
CA GLY A 89 0.24 -17.02 -9.55
C GLY A 89 1.65 -17.64 -9.58
N ALA A 90 2.67 -16.83 -9.86
CA ALA A 90 4.06 -17.28 -9.82
C ALA A 90 4.49 -17.56 -8.38
N ILE A 91 4.11 -16.69 -7.43
CA ILE A 91 4.41 -16.86 -6.01
C ILE A 91 3.70 -18.10 -5.45
N ASP A 92 2.40 -18.25 -5.70
CA ASP A 92 1.63 -19.41 -5.24
C ASP A 92 2.22 -20.73 -5.79
N GLY A 93 2.56 -20.76 -7.08
CA GLY A 93 3.23 -21.90 -7.70
C GLY A 93 4.60 -22.21 -7.08
N ALA A 94 5.37 -21.18 -6.73
CA ALA A 94 6.68 -21.32 -6.08
C ALA A 94 6.53 -21.84 -4.64
N MET A 95 5.58 -21.31 -3.87
CA MET A 95 5.29 -21.80 -2.52
C MET A 95 4.96 -23.28 -2.52
N ASN A 96 4.07 -23.71 -3.44
CA ASN A 96 3.69 -25.11 -3.56
C ASN A 96 4.91 -26.01 -3.86
N ARG A 97 5.91 -25.51 -4.58
CA ARG A 97 7.17 -26.24 -4.86
C ARG A 97 8.08 -26.26 -3.64
N CYS A 98 8.28 -25.14 -2.95
CA CYS A 98 9.06 -25.07 -1.71
C CYS A 98 8.49 -26.00 -0.63
N ARG A 99 7.17 -26.01 -0.45
CA ARG A 99 6.47 -26.88 0.52
C ARG A 99 6.67 -28.37 0.22
N LYS A 100 6.64 -28.76 -1.06
CA LYS A 100 6.94 -30.15 -1.48
C LYS A 100 8.38 -30.57 -1.16
N ARG A 101 9.29 -29.61 -0.96
CA ARG A 101 10.67 -29.83 -0.55
C ARG A 101 10.87 -29.75 0.97
N GLY A 102 9.79 -29.57 1.74
CA GLY A 102 9.82 -29.53 3.20
C GLY A 102 10.05 -28.16 3.82
N HIS A 103 10.09 -27.08 3.02
CA HIS A 103 10.23 -25.72 3.54
C HIS A 103 8.88 -25.10 3.88
N LYS A 104 8.84 -24.30 4.95
CA LYS A 104 7.63 -23.63 5.40
C LYS A 104 7.62 -22.20 4.87
N VAL A 105 6.60 -21.86 4.08
CA VAL A 105 6.53 -20.57 3.40
C VAL A 105 5.12 -20.00 3.47
N ALA A 106 5.05 -18.68 3.57
CA ALA A 106 3.81 -17.92 3.61
C ALA A 106 3.74 -16.89 2.48
N HIS A 107 2.54 -16.45 2.11
CA HIS A 107 2.33 -15.42 1.09
C HIS A 107 1.26 -14.43 1.50
N ALA A 108 1.62 -13.15 1.43
CA ALA A 108 0.71 -12.02 1.53
C ALA A 108 0.62 -11.34 0.17
N HIS A 109 -0.59 -11.10 -0.34
CA HIS A 109 -0.79 -10.42 -1.61
C HIS A 109 -1.49 -9.08 -1.42
N LEU A 110 -0.83 -8.00 -1.82
CA LEU A 110 -1.32 -6.64 -1.67
C LEU A 110 -2.13 -6.22 -2.91
N THR A 111 -3.35 -5.71 -2.65
CA THR A 111 -4.21 -5.07 -3.65
C THR A 111 -4.37 -3.57 -3.43
N HIS A 112 -4.02 -3.09 -2.24
CA HIS A 112 -4.02 -1.67 -1.87
C HIS A 112 -2.59 -1.25 -1.51
N LEU A 113 -2.06 -0.25 -2.22
CA LEU A 113 -0.67 0.22 -2.07
C LEU A 113 -0.57 1.60 -1.40
N ASN A 114 -1.65 2.39 -1.42
CA ASN A 114 -1.67 3.70 -0.77
C ASN A 114 -3.11 4.08 -0.34
N PRO A 115 -3.42 4.06 0.97
CA PRO A 115 -2.57 3.51 2.04
C PRO A 115 -2.48 1.97 1.96
N PHE A 116 -1.50 1.40 2.65
CA PHE A 116 -1.45 -0.05 2.90
C PHE A 116 -2.52 -0.50 3.91
N PRO A 117 -2.88 -1.79 3.93
CA PRO A 117 -3.69 -2.37 5.01
C PRO A 117 -3.09 -2.09 6.40
N ALA A 118 -3.94 -1.75 7.37
CA ALA A 118 -3.49 -1.31 8.70
C ALA A 118 -2.66 -2.37 9.46
N ASN A 119 -2.94 -3.66 9.25
CA ASN A 119 -2.23 -4.77 9.89
C ASN A 119 -0.92 -5.18 9.19
N LEU A 120 -0.55 -4.54 8.07
CA LEU A 120 0.59 -4.99 7.27
C LEU A 120 1.89 -5.00 8.09
N GLY A 121 2.16 -3.97 8.87
CA GLY A 121 3.36 -3.91 9.71
C GLY A 121 3.47 -5.07 10.71
N GLU A 122 2.37 -5.40 11.39
CA GLU A 122 2.29 -6.53 12.31
C GLU A 122 2.49 -7.87 11.60
N VAL A 123 1.92 -8.03 10.40
CA VAL A 123 2.08 -9.23 9.58
C VAL A 123 3.54 -9.40 9.17
N LEU A 124 4.18 -8.35 8.66
CA LEU A 124 5.57 -8.41 8.21
C LEU A 124 6.53 -8.77 9.36
N ALA A 125 6.32 -8.21 10.55
CA ALA A 125 7.17 -8.43 11.72
C ALA A 125 7.14 -9.87 12.28
N LYS A 126 6.13 -10.68 11.92
CA LYS A 126 6.00 -12.07 12.38
C LYS A 126 6.96 -13.03 11.69
N TYR A 127 7.46 -12.68 10.49
CA TYR A 127 8.24 -13.59 9.69
C TYR A 127 9.73 -13.26 9.77
N PRO A 128 10.60 -14.26 9.92
CA PRO A 128 12.04 -14.03 10.04
C PRO A 128 12.64 -13.47 8.75
N ARG A 129 12.05 -13.80 7.59
CA ARG A 129 12.49 -13.33 6.28
C ARG A 129 11.28 -12.83 5.48
N VAL A 130 11.43 -11.66 4.86
CA VAL A 130 10.42 -11.07 3.98
C VAL A 130 11.03 -10.87 2.61
N VAL A 131 10.45 -11.49 1.59
CA VAL A 131 10.89 -11.39 0.19
C VAL A 131 9.80 -10.72 -0.63
N VAL A 132 10.18 -9.84 -1.55
CA VAL A 132 9.25 -9.09 -2.41
C VAL A 132 9.56 -9.37 -3.87
N PRO A 133 8.88 -10.34 -4.50
CA PRO A 133 8.97 -10.56 -5.93
C PRO A 133 8.24 -9.47 -6.70
N GLU A 134 8.98 -8.68 -7.48
CA GLU A 134 8.40 -7.60 -8.27
C GLU A 134 9.08 -7.44 -9.64
N MET A 135 8.26 -7.11 -10.65
CA MET A 135 8.72 -6.94 -12.04
C MET A 135 9.10 -5.49 -12.34
N ASN A 136 9.92 -4.93 -11.46
CA ASN A 136 10.39 -3.56 -11.48
C ASN A 136 11.74 -3.49 -10.74
N LEU A 137 12.17 -2.32 -10.30
CA LEU A 137 13.48 -2.11 -9.67
C LEU A 137 13.44 -2.06 -8.13
N GLY A 138 12.39 -2.56 -7.49
CA GLY A 138 12.29 -2.59 -6.03
C GLY A 138 11.31 -1.56 -5.44
N GLN A 139 10.30 -1.11 -6.19
CA GLN A 139 9.42 -0.02 -5.76
C GLN A 139 8.62 -0.40 -4.51
N LEU A 140 8.05 -1.61 -4.46
CA LEU A 140 7.27 -2.04 -3.30
C LEU A 140 8.18 -2.31 -2.09
N SER A 141 9.31 -2.97 -2.30
CA SER A 141 10.29 -3.21 -1.22
C SER A 141 10.80 -1.91 -0.60
N HIS A 142 11.00 -0.85 -1.39
CA HIS A 142 11.35 0.47 -0.86
C HIS A 142 10.25 1.06 0.03
N LEU A 143 8.99 1.00 -0.40
CA LEU A 143 7.85 1.49 0.39
C LEU A 143 7.67 0.70 1.70
N ILE A 144 7.80 -0.63 1.65
CA ILE A 144 7.71 -1.47 2.84
C ILE A 144 8.81 -1.11 3.85
N ARG A 145 10.05 -0.97 3.36
CA ARG A 145 11.19 -0.58 4.20
C ARG A 145 11.02 0.80 4.82
N SER A 146 10.60 1.79 4.04
CA SER A 146 10.46 3.17 4.51
C SER A 146 9.36 3.31 5.56
N GLN A 147 8.29 2.52 5.47
CA GLN A 147 7.14 2.63 6.37
C GLN A 147 7.23 1.72 7.61
N TYR A 148 7.82 0.53 7.49
CA TYR A 148 7.75 -0.49 8.56
C TYR A 148 9.11 -0.89 9.13
N LEU A 149 10.23 -0.38 8.58
CA LEU A 149 11.59 -0.75 9.00
C LEU A 149 11.87 -2.27 8.97
N VAL A 150 11.13 -3.00 8.12
CA VAL A 150 11.35 -4.43 7.87
C VAL A 150 12.36 -4.59 6.75
N ASP A 151 13.27 -5.56 6.91
CA ASP A 151 14.22 -5.91 5.87
C ASP A 151 13.56 -6.70 4.73
N ALA A 152 12.77 -6.00 3.92
CA ALA A 152 12.08 -6.56 2.75
C ALA A 152 13.07 -6.78 1.59
N ARG A 153 13.47 -8.03 1.35
CA ARG A 153 14.46 -8.42 0.35
C ARG A 153 13.84 -8.41 -1.06
N PRO A 154 14.34 -7.59 -1.99
CA PRO A 154 13.78 -7.52 -3.35
C PRO A 154 14.18 -8.74 -4.18
N VAL A 155 13.23 -9.30 -4.93
CA VAL A 155 13.48 -10.25 -6.03
C VAL A 155 12.95 -9.61 -7.30
N ASN A 156 13.86 -9.00 -8.07
CA ASN A 156 13.51 -8.12 -9.17
C ASN A 156 13.66 -8.81 -10.53
N LYS A 157 12.67 -8.65 -11.42
CA LYS A 157 12.75 -9.08 -12.83
C LYS A 157 12.28 -7.98 -13.78
N VAL A 158 13.22 -7.41 -14.53
CA VAL A 158 12.95 -6.34 -15.53
C VAL A 158 13.28 -6.80 -16.95
N GLN A 159 12.85 -8.01 -17.29
CA GLN A 159 13.15 -8.67 -18.56
C GLN A 159 11.96 -8.68 -19.54
N GLY A 160 10.89 -7.93 -19.26
CA GLY A 160 9.69 -7.88 -20.11
C GLY A 160 8.88 -9.17 -20.13
N THR A 161 9.11 -10.10 -19.20
CA THR A 161 8.39 -11.38 -19.08
C THR A 161 7.97 -11.65 -17.64
N PRO A 162 6.84 -12.36 -17.42
CA PRO A 162 6.41 -12.76 -16.09
C PRO A 162 7.44 -13.63 -15.36
N PHE A 163 7.39 -13.61 -14.03
CA PHE A 163 8.02 -14.67 -13.24
C PHE A 163 7.40 -16.03 -13.55
N THR A 164 8.24 -17.05 -13.59
CA THR A 164 7.83 -18.44 -13.50
C THR A 164 7.88 -18.89 -12.04
N ALA A 165 7.09 -19.92 -11.71
CA ALA A 165 7.13 -20.53 -10.38
C ALA A 165 8.52 -21.11 -10.03
N GLY A 166 9.28 -21.61 -11.02
CA GLY A 166 10.62 -22.15 -10.79
C GLY A 166 11.67 -21.08 -10.48
N GLU A 167 11.59 -19.92 -11.12
CA GLU A 167 12.47 -18.77 -10.80
C GLU A 167 12.27 -18.31 -9.35
N LEU A 168 11.01 -18.19 -8.92
CA LEU A 168 10.70 -17.76 -7.56
C LEU A 168 10.98 -18.85 -6.53
N GLU A 169 10.78 -20.13 -6.85
CA GLU A 169 11.20 -21.23 -5.98
C GLU A 169 12.71 -21.15 -5.70
N ALA A 170 13.53 -21.00 -6.75
CA ALA A 170 14.97 -20.89 -6.60
C ALA A 170 15.38 -19.67 -5.77
N ALA A 171 14.71 -18.54 -5.95
CA ALA A 171 14.95 -17.34 -5.16
C ALA A 171 14.57 -17.53 -3.67
N PHE A 172 13.42 -18.14 -3.39
CA PHE A 172 12.97 -18.37 -2.02
C PHE A 172 13.90 -19.32 -1.26
N LEU A 173 14.32 -20.41 -1.90
CA LEU A 173 15.24 -21.37 -1.28
C LEU A 173 16.60 -20.75 -0.98
N LYS A 174 17.12 -19.94 -1.91
CA LYS A 174 18.37 -19.19 -1.68
C LYS A 174 18.27 -18.25 -0.47
N GLU A 175 17.12 -17.64 -0.22
CA GLU A 175 16.91 -16.79 0.96
C GLU A 175 16.72 -17.61 2.24
N ILE A 176 16.11 -18.79 2.16
CA ILE A 176 15.92 -19.69 3.32
C ILE A 176 17.26 -20.29 3.78
N GLU A 177 18.19 -20.55 2.86
CA GLU A 177 19.49 -21.16 3.12
C GLU A 177 20.58 -20.15 3.61
N GLN A 178 20.32 -18.84 3.53
CA GLN A 178 21.19 -17.77 4.04
C GLN A 178 21.06 -17.60 5.56
#